data_AF-A0A1B8XV51-F1
#
_entry.id   AF-A0A1B8XV51-F1
#
_cell.length_a   1.000
_cell.length_b   1.000
_cell.length_c   1.000
_cell.angle_alpha   90.00
_cell.angle_beta   90.00
_cell.angle_gamma   90.00
#
_symmetry.space_group_name_H-M   'P 1'
#
loop_
_entity.id
_entity.type
_entity.pdbx_description
1 polymer ?
#
loop_
_entity_poly.entity_id
_entity_poly.type
_entity_poly.pdbx_seq_one_letter_code
_entity_poly.pdbx_strand_id
1 'polypeptide(L)' 'EELDLKVILSGVLSLGNVVFEPQESGGVGVCPTAMGWLKAAAGQFGVQEEELLSCLTCTLSLTRGESIRRLHSQQQAE' A
#
# COMPACT_ATOMS: atom_id res chain seq x y z
N GLU A 1 -4.00 6.91 24.20
CA GLU A 1 -2.64 7.28 23.78
C GLU A 1 -1.67 6.10 23.70
N GLU A 2 -1.31 5.42 24.80
CA GLU A 2 -0.31 4.32 24.73
C GLU A 2 -0.77 3.12 23.88
N LEU A 3 -2.07 2.79 23.94
CA LEU A 3 -2.69 1.78 23.07
C LEU A 3 -2.66 2.19 21.61
N ASP A 4 -2.94 3.46 21.31
CA ASP A 4 -2.94 3.99 19.94
C ASP A 4 -1.54 3.92 19.32
N LEU A 5 -0.51 4.22 20.12
CA LEU A 5 0.88 4.11 19.69
C LEU A 5 1.27 2.65 19.36
N LYS A 6 0.81 1.67 20.16
CA LYS A 6 1.03 0.24 19.88
C LYS A 6 0.34 -0.22 18.60
N VAL A 7 -0.85 0.30 18.32
CA VAL A 7 -1.59 0.01 17.08
C VAL A 7 -0.85 0.57 15.86
N ILE A 8 -0.34 1.80 15.95
CA ILE A 8 0.46 2.41 14.88
C ILE A 8 1.74 1.60 14.62
N LEU A 9 2.47 1.22 15.67
CA LEU A 9 3.69 0.41 15.53
C LEU A 9 3.40 -0.94 14.89
N SER A 10 2.31 -1.59 15.29
CA SER A 10 1.87 -2.85 14.68
C SER A 10 1.52 -2.66 13.20
N GLY A 11 0.90 -1.54 12.84
CA GLY A 11 0.63 -1.13 11.45
C GLY A 11 1.91 -1.02 10.62
N VAL A 12 2.94 -0.35 11.14
CA VAL A 12 4.23 -0.19 10.45
C VAL A 12 4.92 -1.54 10.26
N LEU A 13 4.90 -2.42 11.26
CA LEU A 13 5.46 -3.77 11.15
C LEU A 13 4.73 -4.62 10.12
N SER A 14 3.39 -4.54 10.07
CA SER A 14 2.60 -5.21 9.05
C SER A 14 2.96 -4.72 7.64
N LEU A 15 3.10 -3.40 7.44
CA LEU A 15 3.52 -2.83 6.15
C LEU A 15 4.89 -3.35 5.71
N GLY A 16 5.86 -3.46 6.63
CA GLY A 16 7.19 -3.98 6.32
C GLY A 16 7.22 -5.45 5.86
N ASN A 17 6.13 -6.20 6.05
CA ASN A 17 5.98 -7.58 5.57
C ASN A 17 5.20 -7.67 4.25
N VAL A 18 4.73 -6.55 3.70
CA VAL A 18 4.10 -6.53 2.37
C VAL A 18 5.18 -6.72 1.32
N VAL A 19 4.98 -7.70 0.45
CA VAL A 19 5.90 -8.02 -0.65
C VAL A 19 5.21 -7.68 -1.96
N PHE A 20 5.90 -6.94 -2.82
CA PHE A 20 5.40 -6.56 -4.14
C PHE A 20 5.94 -7.49 -5.24
N GLU A 21 5.12 -7.74 -6.25
CA GLU A 21 5.50 -8.52 -7.43
C GLU A 21 5.13 -7.76 -8.72
N PRO A 22 5.95 -7.84 -9.78
CA PRO A 22 5.63 -7.25 -11.07
C PRO A 22 4.34 -7.82 -11.66
N GLN A 23 3.55 -6.96 -12.30
CA GLN A 23 2.36 -7.36 -13.06
C GLN A 23 2.58 -7.16 -14.57
N GLU A 24 1.86 -7.95 -15.38
CA GLU A 24 1.87 -7.81 -16.85
C GLU A 24 1.42 -6.42 -17.33
N SER A 25 0.66 -5.70 -16.50
CA SER A 25 0.19 -4.33 -16.75
C SER A 25 1.29 -3.25 -16.68
N GLY A 26 2.53 -3.62 -16.32
CA GLY A 26 3.68 -2.71 -16.25
C GLY A 26 3.85 -1.99 -14.91
N GLY A 27 3.08 -2.37 -13.88
CA GLY A 27 3.25 -1.92 -12.49
C GLY A 27 3.57 -3.07 -11.55
N VAL A 28 3.32 -2.86 -10.26
CA VAL A 28 3.42 -3.90 -9.24
C VAL A 28 2.10 -4.14 -8.52
N GLY A 29 1.93 -5.35 -8.02
CA GLY A 29 0.85 -5.72 -7.10
C GLY A 29 1.41 -6.33 -5.82
N VAL A 30 0.56 -6.59 -4.85
CA VAL A 30 0.95 -7.30 -3.62
C VAL A 30 0.94 -8.80 -3.88
N CYS A 31 2.02 -9.47 -3.53
CA CYS A 31 2.13 -10.92 -3.62
C CYS A 31 0.99 -11.60 -2.85
N PRO A 32 0.31 -12.62 -3.40
CA PRO A 32 -0.84 -13.26 -2.76
C PRO A 32 -0.56 -13.74 -1.33
N THR A 33 0.66 -14.21 -1.06
CA THR A 33 1.07 -14.67 0.28
C THR A 33 1.26 -13.54 1.28
N ALA A 34 1.46 -12.31 0.81
CA ALA A 34 1.62 -11.11 1.64
C ALA A 34 0.32 -10.31 1.81
N MET A 35 -0.78 -10.72 1.15
CA MET A 35 -2.06 -10.01 1.20
C MET A 35 -2.63 -9.89 2.63
N GLY A 36 -2.38 -10.90 3.48
CA GLY A 36 -2.79 -10.86 4.89
C GLY A 36 -2.15 -9.71 5.66
N TRP A 37 -0.92 -9.32 5.32
CA TRP A 37 -0.21 -8.20 5.95
C TRP A 37 -0.76 -6.85 5.52
N LEU A 38 -1.11 -6.70 4.24
CA LEU A 38 -1.78 -5.51 3.73
C LEU A 38 -3.11 -5.28 4.46
N LYS A 39 -3.92 -6.34 4.58
CA LYS A 39 -5.20 -6.30 5.28
C LYS A 39 -5.04 -5.99 6.77
N ALA A 40 -4.03 -6.55 7.41
CA ALA A 40 -3.71 -6.25 8.80
C ALA A 40 -3.33 -4.77 8.99
N ALA A 41 -2.45 -4.24 8.13
CA ALA A 41 -2.04 -2.83 8.15
C ALA A 41 -3.25 -1.89 7.94
N ALA A 42 -4.11 -2.18 6.96
CA ALA A 42 -5.32 -1.40 6.70
C ALA A 42 -6.23 -1.35 7.95
N GLY A 43 -6.46 -2.49 8.60
CA GLY A 43 -7.26 -2.56 9.83
C GLY A 43 -6.63 -1.83 11.02
N GLN A 44 -5.30 -1.89 11.17
CA GLN A 44 -4.56 -1.20 12.23
C GLN A 44 -4.59 0.32 12.05
N PHE A 45 -4.47 0.81 10.82
CA PHE A 45 -4.57 2.25 10.53
C PHE A 45 -6.01 2.75 10.40
N GLY A 46 -7.00 1.85 10.32
CA GLY A 46 -8.40 2.22 10.14
C GLY A 46 -8.70 2.76 8.73
N VAL A 47 -7.99 2.28 7.71
CA VAL A 47 -8.15 2.69 6.31
C VAL A 47 -8.70 1.54 5.45
N GLN A 48 -9.17 1.87 4.24
CA GLN A 48 -9.65 0.87 3.30
C GLN A 48 -8.48 0.13 2.63
N GLU A 49 -8.60 -1.20 2.50
CA GLU A 49 -7.57 -2.05 1.89
C GLU A 49 -7.26 -1.65 0.45
N GLU A 50 -8.31 -1.38 -0.36
CA GLU A 50 -8.17 -0.99 -1.76
C GLU A 50 -7.48 0.37 -1.92
N GLU A 51 -7.75 1.31 -1.00
CA GLU A 51 -7.14 2.64 -1.00
C GLU A 51 -5.67 2.57 -0.60
N LEU A 52 -5.35 1.77 0.44
CA LEU A 52 -3.97 1.50 0.83
C LEU A 52 -3.19 0.83 -0.29
N LEU A 53 -3.77 -0.19 -0.93
CA LEU A 53 -3.17 -0.86 -2.09
C LEU A 53 -2.89 0.12 -3.23
N SER A 54 -3.87 0.97 -3.55
CA SER A 54 -3.72 1.99 -4.59
C SER A 54 -2.56 2.94 -4.27
N CYS A 55 -2.47 3.42 -3.03
CA CYS A 55 -1.38 4.30 -2.58
C CYS A 55 0.00 3.64 -2.66
N LEU A 56 0.10 2.34 -2.34
CA LEU A 56 1.37 1.60 -2.38
C LEU A 56 1.81 1.26 -3.81
N THR A 57 0.87 1.12 -4.75
CA THR A 57 1.16 0.63 -6.12
C THR A 57 1.11 1.71 -7.19
N CYS A 58 0.57 2.89 -6.89
CA CYS A 58 0.53 3.98 -7.85
C CYS A 58 0.46 5.37 -7.19
N THR A 59 0.89 6.37 -7.95
CA THR A 59 0.71 7.79 -7.63
C THR A 59 -0.39 8.37 -8.50
N LEU A 60 -1.38 9.01 -7.87
CA LEU A 60 -2.41 9.82 -8.53
C LEU A 60 -2.02 11.30 -8.41
N SER A 61 -1.96 12.00 -9.53
CA SER A 61 -1.63 13.43 -9.58
C SER A 61 -2.63 14.20 -10.43
N LEU A 62 -3.03 15.39 -9.98
CA LEU A 62 -3.93 16.28 -10.72
C LEU A 62 -3.10 17.35 -11.42
N THR A 63 -3.15 17.39 -12.74
CA THR A 63 -2.44 18.40 -13.55
C THR A 63 -3.42 19.03 -14.53
N ARG A 64 -3.62 20.35 -14.45
CA ARG A 64 -4.51 21.11 -15.36
C ARG A 64 -5.95 20.54 -15.47
N GLY A 65 -6.46 19.97 -14.39
CA GLY A 65 -7.80 19.37 -14.35
C GLY A 65 -7.87 17.90 -14.79
N GLU A 66 -6.76 17.31 -15.23
CA GLU A 66 -6.67 15.89 -15.59
C GLU A 66 -6.04 15.07 -14.46
N SER A 67 -6.57 13.87 -14.23
CA SER A 67 -6.01 12.90 -13.29
C SER A 67 -5.02 12.00 -14.02
N ILE A 68 -3.77 12.00 -13.58
CA ILE A 68 -2.69 11.18 -14.10
C ILE A 68 -2.36 10.11 -13.06
N ARG A 69 -2.60 8.84 -13.44
CA ARG A 69 -2.21 7.67 -12.66
C ARG A 69 -0.88 7.12 -13.17
N ARG A 70 0.12 7.04 -12.29
CA ARG A 70 1.44 6.44 -12.58
C ARG A 70 1.65 5.23 -11.70
N LEU A 71 1.80 4.06 -12.32
CA LEU A 71 2.12 2.83 -11.60
C LEU A 71 3.55 2.89 -11.07
N HIS A 72 3.76 2.33 -9.89
CA HIS A 72 5.09 2.23 -9.29
C HIS A 72 5.88 1.08 -9.92
N SER A 73 7.19 1.28 -10.07
CA SER A 73 8.13 0.16 -10.19
C SER A 73 8.26 -0.55 -8.83
N GLN A 74 8.88 -1.74 -8.83
CA GLN A 74 9.14 -2.46 -7.59
C GLN A 74 9.93 -1.63 -6.57
N GLN A 75 10.99 -0.96 -7.01
CA GLN A 75 11.81 -0.09 -6.15
C GLN A 75 11.05 1.15 -5.62
N GLN A 76 9.98 1.57 -6.29
CA GLN A 76 9.16 2.70 -5.82
C GLN A 76 8.08 2.27 -4.84
N ALA A 77 7.67 1.00 -4.88
CA ALA A 77 6.66 0.45 -3.97
C ALA A 77 7.27 -0.07 -2.65
N GLU A 78 8.51 -0.57 -2.70
CA GLU A 78 9.35 -0.86 -1.52
C GLU A 78 9.78 0.42 -0.78
#